data_AF-A0A963H6U9-F1
#
_entry.id   AF-A0A963H6U9-F1
#
_cell.length_a   1.000
_cell.length_b   1.000
_cell.length_c   1.000
_cell.angle_alpha   90.00
_cell.angle_beta   90.00
_cell.angle_gamma   90.00
#
_symmetry.space_group_name_H-M   'P 1'
#
loop_
_entity.id
_entity.type
_entity.pdbx_description
1 polymer ?
#
loop_
_entity_poly.entity_id
_entity_poly.type
_entity_poly.pdbx_seq_one_letter_code
_entity_poly.pdbx_strand_id
1 'polypeptide(L)'
;FTIEPMLFGEWFKNAIFIADAHNTIAAFGEHFHGATGMALHGFMTPPFFLAMGGVALAWFFYMVKPEIPAAIMRTFKPIYTVLENNYYFDKFNQAVFAGGARLIGTGLWKGGDQGVIDGLVVNGSARAVGLVAQFSRMFQSGHIYQYAFSMIIGVCILLSLWFGVV
;
A
#
# COMPACT_ATOMS: atom_id res chain seq x y z
N PHE A 1 37.32 -19.87 3.59
CA PHE A 1 37.11 -19.05 4.79
C PHE A 1 35.69 -19.11 5.37
N THR A 2 34.66 -19.56 4.65
CA THR A 2 33.29 -19.60 5.17
C THR A 2 32.84 -21.02 5.52
N ILE A 3 32.70 -21.90 4.54
CA ILE A 3 32.04 -23.21 4.74
C ILE A 3 32.87 -24.16 5.64
N GLU A 4 34.14 -24.39 5.32
CA GLU A 4 35.00 -25.32 6.08
C GLU A 4 35.19 -24.96 7.56
N PRO A 5 35.66 -23.76 7.93
CA PRO A 5 35.92 -23.44 9.34
C PRO A 5 34.64 -23.28 10.17
N MET A 6 33.50 -22.98 9.56
CA MET A 6 32.22 -22.85 10.26
C MET A 6 31.52 -24.20 10.44
N LEU A 7 31.44 -25.04 9.40
CA LEU A 7 30.70 -26.31 9.45
C LEU A 7 31.53 -27.49 9.93
N PHE A 8 32.83 -27.52 9.63
CA PHE A 8 33.74 -28.62 9.96
C PHE A 8 34.84 -28.22 10.95
N GLY A 9 34.88 -26.95 11.36
CA GLY A 9 35.81 -26.43 12.36
C GLY A 9 35.22 -26.34 13.77
N GLU A 10 35.98 -25.74 14.67
CA GLU A 10 35.61 -25.60 16.09
C GLU A 10 34.54 -24.50 16.34
N TRP A 11 34.13 -23.76 15.30
CA TRP A 11 33.27 -22.58 15.44
C TRP A 11 31.90 -22.86 16.08
N PHE A 12 31.25 -23.98 15.73
CA PHE A 12 29.93 -24.37 16.27
C PHE A 12 29.95 -25.59 17.20
N LYS A 13 31.13 -26.15 17.49
CA LYS A 13 31.27 -27.43 18.22
C LYS A 13 30.58 -27.46 19.59
N ASN A 14 30.53 -26.33 20.29
CA ASN A 14 29.90 -26.22 21.61
C ASN A 14 28.48 -25.62 21.56
N ALA A 15 28.00 -25.21 20.39
CA ALA A 15 26.70 -24.57 20.22
C ALA A 15 25.67 -25.50 19.56
N ILE A 16 26.11 -26.45 18.74
CA ILE A 16 25.25 -27.36 17.99
C ILE A 16 25.66 -28.81 18.28
N PHE A 17 24.74 -29.58 18.85
CA PHE A 17 24.89 -31.03 19.03
C PHE A 17 24.27 -31.77 17.84
N ILE A 18 25.05 -32.62 17.18
CA ILE A 18 24.59 -33.47 16.07
C ILE A 18 24.51 -34.90 16.60
N ALA A 19 23.30 -35.45 16.69
CA ALA A 19 23.11 -36.84 17.08
C ALA A 19 23.58 -37.79 15.96
N ASP A 20 24.20 -38.92 16.32
CA ASP A 20 24.73 -39.90 15.36
C ASP A 20 23.69 -40.42 14.36
N ALA A 21 22.41 -40.49 14.79
CA ALA A 21 21.29 -40.89 13.93
C ALA A 21 20.99 -39.89 12.79
N HIS A 22 21.49 -38.65 12.86
CA HIS A 22 21.21 -37.56 11.91
C HIS A 22 22.50 -36.86 11.45
N ASN A 23 23.58 -37.60 11.24
CA ASN A 23 24.89 -37.03 10.87
C ASN A 23 24.99 -36.64 9.38
N THR A 24 24.05 -35.80 8.91
CA THR A 24 24.01 -35.30 7.54
C THR A 24 25.17 -34.36 7.21
N ILE A 25 25.74 -33.70 8.23
CA ILE A 25 26.86 -32.77 8.08
C ILE A 25 28.15 -33.53 7.76
N ALA A 26 28.43 -34.64 8.45
CA ALA A 26 29.60 -35.46 8.11
C ALA A 26 29.52 -36.04 6.68
N ALA A 27 28.33 -36.54 6.29
CA ALA A 27 28.10 -37.02 4.92
C ALA A 27 28.26 -35.91 3.86
N PHE A 28 27.87 -34.67 4.18
CA PHE A 28 28.09 -33.52 3.30
C PHE A 28 29.58 -33.16 3.16
N GLY A 29 30.37 -33.36 4.21
CA GLY A 29 31.82 -33.13 4.21
C GLY A 29 32.58 -34.03 3.25
N GLU A 30 32.12 -35.26 3.03
CA GLU A 30 32.75 -36.19 2.08
C GLU A 30 32.64 -35.72 0.62
N HIS A 31 31.58 -34.98 0.29
CA HIS A 31 31.33 -34.44 -1.04
C HIS A 31 31.82 -32.99 -1.21
N PHE A 32 32.26 -32.33 -0.13
CA PHE A 32 32.73 -30.95 -0.18
C PHE A 32 34.24 -30.90 -0.45
N HIS A 33 34.62 -30.64 -1.70
CA HIS A 33 36.02 -30.57 -2.13
C HIS A 33 36.56 -29.13 -2.17
N GLY A 34 36.11 -28.27 -1.26
CA GLY A 34 36.52 -26.87 -1.18
C GLY A 34 35.62 -25.91 -1.98
N ALA A 35 35.61 -24.63 -1.59
CA ALA A 35 34.77 -23.60 -2.19
C ALA A 35 35.10 -23.35 -3.68
N THR A 36 36.39 -23.42 -4.05
CA THR A 36 36.84 -23.30 -5.44
C THR A 36 36.42 -24.49 -6.29
N GLY A 37 36.51 -25.71 -5.75
CA GLY A 37 36.04 -26.93 -6.40
C GLY A 37 34.53 -26.90 -6.63
N MET A 38 33.76 -26.44 -5.65
CA MET A 38 32.31 -26.23 -5.79
C MET A 38 31.97 -25.21 -6.89
N ALA A 39 32.69 -24.10 -6.96
CA ALA A 39 32.49 -23.08 -7.99
C ALA A 39 32.80 -23.62 -9.40
N LEU A 40 33.91 -24.34 -9.56
CA LEU A 40 34.29 -24.94 -10.83
C LEU A 40 33.34 -26.07 -11.25
N HIS A 41 32.88 -26.87 -10.30
CA HIS A 41 31.90 -27.92 -10.55
C HIS A 41 30.60 -27.36 -11.15
N GLY A 42 30.18 -26.16 -10.73
CA GLY A 42 29.04 -25.44 -11.30
C GLY A 42 29.07 -25.35 -12.83
N PHE A 43 30.24 -25.10 -13.43
CA PHE A 43 30.41 -25.01 -14.89
C PHE A 43 30.31 -26.36 -15.61
N MET A 44 30.52 -27.47 -14.90
CA MET A 44 30.45 -28.81 -15.47
C MET A 44 29.08 -29.46 -15.26
N THR A 45 28.15 -28.74 -14.62
CA THR A 45 26.82 -29.28 -14.31
C THR A 45 25.85 -29.11 -15.49
N PRO A 46 24.85 -30.01 -15.62
CA PRO A 46 23.82 -29.90 -16.66
C PRO A 46 23.09 -28.54 -16.70
N PRO A 47 22.73 -27.90 -15.56
CA PRO A 47 22.11 -26.58 -15.57
C PRO A 47 22.95 -25.50 -16.28
N PHE A 48 24.28 -25.54 -16.15
CA PHE A 48 25.16 -24.59 -16.84
C PHE A 48 25.07 -24.75 -18.36
N PHE A 49 25.14 -25.99 -18.85
CA PHE A 49 25.01 -26.28 -20.28
C PHE A 49 23.62 -25.94 -20.82
N LEU A 50 22.55 -26.18 -20.04
CA LEU A 50 21.19 -25.78 -20.42
C LEU A 50 21.06 -24.25 -20.52
N ALA A 51 21.62 -23.51 -19.57
CA ALA A 51 21.62 -22.05 -19.61
C ALA A 51 22.38 -21.52 -20.83
N MET A 52 23.59 -22.05 -21.10
CA MET A 52 24.38 -21.71 -22.28
C MET A 52 23.65 -22.07 -23.58
N GLY A 53 22.98 -23.21 -23.63
CA GLY A 53 22.12 -23.61 -24.75
C GLY A 53 20.97 -22.62 -24.97
N GLY A 54 20.33 -22.15 -23.91
CA GLY A 54 19.31 -21.11 -23.97
C GLY A 54 19.83 -19.79 -24.54
N VAL A 55 21.02 -19.36 -24.12
CA VAL A 55 21.69 -18.15 -24.65
C VAL A 55 22.03 -18.32 -26.13
N ALA A 56 22.61 -19.45 -26.52
CA ALA A 56 22.96 -19.72 -27.92
C ALA A 56 21.72 -19.77 -28.82
N LEU A 57 20.63 -20.38 -28.33
CA LEU A 57 19.35 -20.47 -29.05
C LEU A 57 18.71 -19.08 -29.19
N ALA A 58 18.71 -18.27 -28.12
CA ALA A 58 18.23 -16.90 -28.18
C ALA A 58 19.05 -16.05 -29.17
N TRP A 59 20.38 -16.14 -29.14
CA TRP A 59 21.24 -15.49 -30.12
C TRP A 59 20.88 -15.89 -31.55
N PHE A 60 20.72 -17.19 -31.81
CA PHE A 60 20.34 -17.68 -33.14
C PHE A 60 18.96 -17.17 -33.59
N PHE A 61 17.96 -17.20 -32.71
CA PHE A 61 16.59 -16.77 -33.02
C PHE A 61 16.47 -15.26 -33.23
N TYR A 62 17.23 -14.44 -32.49
CA TYR A 62 17.08 -12.98 -32.56
C TYR A 62 18.12 -12.29 -33.47
N MET A 63 19.30 -12.87 -33.67
CA MET A 63 20.34 -12.26 -34.52
C MET A 63 20.49 -12.92 -35.89
N VAL A 64 20.31 -14.24 -36.00
CA VAL A 64 20.57 -14.98 -37.26
C VAL A 64 19.29 -15.24 -38.04
N LYS A 65 18.23 -15.75 -37.39
CA LYS A 65 16.94 -16.05 -38.05
C LYS A 65 15.72 -15.55 -37.26
N PRO A 66 15.43 -14.23 -37.31
CA PRO A 66 14.26 -13.61 -36.67
C PRO A 66 12.90 -14.15 -37.15
N GLU A 67 12.85 -14.83 -38.28
CA GLU A 67 11.63 -15.43 -38.84
C GLU A 67 11.10 -16.57 -37.97
N ILE A 68 11.97 -17.29 -37.26
CA ILE A 68 11.59 -18.43 -36.40
C ILE A 68 10.74 -17.97 -35.21
N PRO A 69 11.18 -17.00 -34.35
CA PRO A 69 10.33 -16.52 -33.26
C PRO A 69 9.04 -15.86 -33.76
N ALA A 70 9.06 -15.19 -34.93
CA ALA A 70 7.86 -14.63 -35.53
C ALA A 70 6.84 -15.72 -35.94
N ALA A 71 7.33 -16.83 -36.52
CA ALA A 71 6.49 -17.98 -36.86
C ALA A 71 5.92 -18.67 -35.60
N ILE A 72 6.73 -18.83 -34.56
CA ILE A 72 6.31 -19.40 -33.26
C ILE A 72 5.22 -18.51 -32.63
N MET A 73 5.44 -17.20 -32.60
CA MET A 73 4.45 -16.23 -32.07
C MET A 73 3.13 -16.30 -32.85
N ARG A 74 3.17 -16.42 -34.19
CA ARG A 74 1.95 -16.55 -35.00
C ARG A 74 1.15 -17.81 -34.67
N THR A 75 1.83 -18.95 -34.48
CA THR A 75 1.18 -20.23 -34.17
C THR A 75 0.67 -20.28 -32.73
N PHE A 76 1.46 -19.78 -31.76
CA PHE A 76 1.14 -19.80 -30.34
C PHE A 76 0.64 -18.45 -29.83
N LYS A 77 0.00 -17.66 -30.70
CA LYS A 77 -0.47 -16.30 -30.39
C LYS A 77 -1.28 -16.22 -29.09
N PRO A 78 -2.23 -17.13 -28.78
CA PRO A 78 -2.98 -17.06 -27.53
C PRO A 78 -2.09 -17.15 -26.29
N ILE A 79 -1.12 -18.06 -26.30
CA ILE A 79 -0.17 -18.27 -25.19
C ILE A 79 0.77 -17.06 -25.10
N TYR A 80 1.33 -16.63 -26.23
CA TYR A 80 2.18 -15.45 -26.30
C TYR A 80 1.47 -14.22 -25.71
N THR A 81 0.20 -13.99 -26.06
CA THR A 81 -0.59 -12.89 -25.51
C THR A 81 -0.79 -12.99 -24.00
N VAL A 82 -1.02 -14.19 -23.45
CA VAL A 82 -1.14 -14.37 -21.98
C VAL A 82 0.18 -14.03 -21.29
N LEU A 83 1.30 -14.54 -21.80
CA LEU A 83 2.63 -14.30 -21.22
C LEU A 83 3.03 -12.82 -21.35
N GLU A 84 2.79 -12.20 -22.50
CA GLU A 84 3.07 -10.78 -22.75
C GLU A 84 2.24 -9.86 -21.86
N ASN A 85 1.01 -10.26 -21.51
CA ASN A 85 0.17 -9.54 -20.56
C ASN A 85 0.51 -9.87 -19.08
N ASN A 86 1.66 -10.48 -18.78
CA ASN A 86 2.05 -10.92 -17.43
C ASN A 86 0.94 -11.75 -16.75
N TYR A 87 0.33 -12.66 -17.50
CA TYR A 87 -0.82 -13.47 -17.05
C TYR A 87 -2.04 -12.65 -16.62
N TYR A 88 -2.13 -11.38 -17.04
CA TYR A 88 -3.17 -10.41 -16.68
C TYR A 88 -3.21 -10.05 -15.18
N PHE A 89 -2.25 -10.49 -14.36
CA PHE A 89 -2.24 -10.19 -12.94
C PHE A 89 -2.12 -8.68 -12.66
N ASP A 90 -1.27 -7.99 -13.42
CA ASP A 90 -1.10 -6.55 -13.29
C ASP A 90 -2.37 -5.78 -13.66
N LYS A 91 -3.00 -6.13 -14.79
CA LYS A 91 -4.28 -5.56 -15.23
C LYS A 91 -5.39 -5.81 -14.22
N PHE A 92 -5.46 -7.02 -13.66
CA PHE A 92 -6.41 -7.36 -12.61
C PHE A 92 -6.17 -6.50 -11.37
N ASN A 93 -4.93 -6.37 -10.93
CA ASN A 93 -4.60 -5.60 -9.74
C ASN A 93 -4.96 -4.11 -9.92
N GLN A 94 -4.60 -3.55 -11.07
CA GLN A 94 -4.90 -2.17 -11.40
C GLN A 94 -6.41 -1.92 -11.52
N ALA A 95 -7.17 -2.83 -12.15
CA ALA A 95 -8.61 -2.67 -12.31
C ALA A 95 -9.36 -2.86 -10.98
N VAL A 96 -9.04 -3.92 -10.23
CA VAL A 96 -9.80 -4.33 -9.05
C VAL A 96 -9.32 -3.60 -7.80
N PHE A 97 -8.03 -3.68 -7.47
CA PHE A 97 -7.52 -3.09 -6.24
C PHE A 97 -7.30 -1.58 -6.39
N ALA A 98 -6.53 -1.14 -7.39
CA ALA A 98 -6.25 0.29 -7.54
C ALA A 98 -7.50 1.07 -7.97
N GLY A 99 -8.25 0.55 -8.94
CA GLY A 99 -9.52 1.13 -9.38
C GLY A 99 -10.58 1.14 -8.26
N GLY A 100 -10.76 0.00 -7.57
CA GLY A 100 -11.68 -0.10 -6.44
C GLY A 100 -11.34 0.84 -5.29
N ALA A 101 -10.07 0.90 -4.88
CA ALA A 101 -9.62 1.80 -3.82
C ALA A 101 -9.84 3.28 -4.18
N ARG A 102 -9.56 3.68 -5.42
CA ARG A 102 -9.80 5.06 -5.90
C ARG A 102 -11.29 5.42 -5.90
N LEU A 103 -12.15 4.49 -6.32
CA LEU A 103 -13.58 4.72 -6.36
C LEU A 103 -14.15 4.87 -4.95
N ILE A 104 -13.77 3.98 -4.04
CA ILE A 104 -14.15 4.07 -2.62
C ILE A 104 -13.64 5.38 -2.00
N GLY A 105 -12.37 5.71 -2.21
CA GLY A 105 -11.78 6.95 -1.70
C GLY A 105 -12.49 8.20 -2.24
N THR A 106 -12.82 8.22 -3.53
CA THR A 106 -13.55 9.34 -4.14
C THR A 106 -14.98 9.45 -3.60
N GLY A 107 -15.65 8.31 -3.36
CA GLY A 107 -16.97 8.28 -2.74
C GLY A 107 -16.97 8.80 -1.31
N LEU A 108 -16.00 8.38 -0.51
CA LEU A 108 -15.84 8.86 0.87
C LEU A 108 -15.50 10.35 0.92
N TRP A 109 -14.63 10.84 0.03
CA TRP A 109 -14.27 12.26 -0.02
C TRP A 109 -15.45 13.13 -0.46
N LYS A 110 -16.07 12.83 -1.61
CA LYS A 110 -17.16 13.66 -2.14
C LYS A 110 -18.44 13.54 -1.29
N GLY A 111 -18.77 12.32 -0.86
CA GLY A 111 -19.99 12.06 -0.12
C GLY A 111 -19.87 12.43 1.36
N GLY A 112 -18.80 11.98 2.02
CA GLY A 112 -18.58 12.20 3.44
C GLY A 112 -18.12 13.62 3.73
N ASP A 113 -16.94 13.99 3.22
CA ASP A 113 -16.29 15.23 3.61
C ASP A 113 -16.98 16.46 2.99
N GLN A 114 -17.00 16.55 1.65
CA GLN A 114 -17.64 17.70 0.98
C GLN A 114 -19.15 17.78 1.21
N GLY A 115 -19.84 16.64 1.22
CA GLY A 115 -21.29 16.59 1.37
C GLY A 115 -21.77 16.79 2.80
N VAL A 116 -21.30 15.95 3.72
CA VAL A 116 -21.79 15.93 5.10
C VAL A 116 -21.05 16.93 5.97
N ILE A 117 -19.71 16.96 5.94
CA ILE A 117 -18.95 17.81 6.84
C ILE A 117 -19.05 19.27 6.37
N ASP A 118 -18.58 19.57 5.17
CA ASP A 118 -18.56 20.95 4.66
C ASP A 118 -19.98 21.47 4.38
N GLY A 119 -20.82 20.65 3.77
CA GLY A 119 -22.17 21.02 3.37
C GLY A 119 -23.14 21.15 4.54
N LEU A 120 -23.32 20.08 5.32
CA LEU A 120 -24.33 20.03 6.38
C LEU A 120 -23.83 20.64 7.69
N VAL A 121 -22.63 20.28 8.15
CA VAL A 121 -22.16 20.71 9.47
C VAL A 121 -21.62 22.14 9.41
N VAL A 122 -20.68 22.43 8.52
CA VAL A 122 -20.02 23.76 8.47
C VAL A 122 -20.94 24.81 7.86
N ASN A 123 -21.38 24.62 6.61
CA ASN A 123 -22.25 25.61 5.97
C ASN A 123 -23.64 25.69 6.61
N GLY A 124 -24.17 24.58 7.12
CA GLY A 124 -25.44 24.56 7.84
C GLY A 124 -25.38 25.37 9.15
N SER A 125 -24.33 25.17 9.95
CA SER A 125 -24.14 25.96 11.18
C SER A 125 -23.89 27.43 10.88
N ALA A 126 -23.08 27.76 9.87
CA ALA A 126 -22.86 29.14 9.44
C ALA A 126 -24.15 29.83 8.99
N ARG A 127 -25.02 29.12 8.24
CA ARG A 127 -26.34 29.64 7.85
C ARG A 127 -27.26 29.84 9.04
N ALA A 128 -27.28 28.92 10.00
CA ALA A 128 -28.09 29.05 11.22
C ALA A 128 -27.67 30.28 12.04
N VAL A 129 -26.36 30.45 12.26
CA VAL A 129 -25.82 31.64 12.94
C VAL A 129 -26.16 32.92 12.16
N GLY A 130 -26.02 32.89 10.84
CA GLY A 130 -26.39 34.01 9.96
C GLY A 130 -27.86 34.41 10.09
N LEU A 131 -28.78 33.43 10.12
CA LEU A 131 -30.22 33.67 10.30
C LEU A 131 -30.50 34.29 11.68
N VAL A 132 -29.92 33.74 12.75
CA VAL A 132 -30.08 34.30 14.10
C VAL A 132 -29.53 35.73 14.17
N ALA A 133 -28.39 36.01 13.54
CA ALA A 133 -27.82 37.34 13.48
C ALA A 133 -28.71 38.32 12.68
N GLN A 134 -29.34 37.87 11.60
CA GLN A 134 -30.29 38.69 10.83
C GLN A 134 -31.54 39.03 11.65
N PHE A 135 -32.12 38.05 12.35
CA PHE A 135 -33.24 38.30 13.27
C PHE A 135 -32.85 39.24 14.41
N SER A 136 -31.68 39.05 15.02
CA SER A 136 -31.17 39.93 16.07
C SER A 136 -30.97 41.37 15.60
N ARG A 137 -30.49 41.57 14.36
CA ARG A 137 -30.38 42.91 13.76
C ARG A 137 -31.71 43.61 13.58
N MET A 138 -32.81 42.89 13.36
CA MET A 138 -34.14 43.51 13.26
C MET A 138 -34.62 44.11 14.59
N PHE A 139 -34.14 43.62 15.73
CA PHE A 139 -34.44 44.21 17.04
C PHE A 139 -33.71 45.55 17.28
N GLN A 140 -32.70 45.88 16.46
CA GLN A 140 -32.03 47.17 16.49
C GLN A 140 -32.77 48.17 15.59
N SER A 141 -33.73 48.90 16.15
CA SER A 141 -34.56 49.88 15.43
C SER A 141 -33.94 51.28 15.29
N GLY A 142 -32.83 51.55 16.00
CA GLY A 142 -32.18 52.86 16.04
C GLY A 142 -32.90 53.95 16.85
N HIS A 143 -34.06 53.66 17.44
CA HIS A 143 -34.82 54.64 18.23
C HIS A 143 -34.41 54.61 19.70
N ILE A 144 -33.97 55.75 20.24
CA ILE A 144 -33.43 55.87 21.62
C ILE A 144 -34.44 55.40 22.68
N TYR A 145 -35.74 55.67 22.48
CA TYR A 145 -36.79 55.28 23.42
C TYR A 145 -36.92 53.76 23.61
N GLN A 146 -36.75 52.96 22.55
CA GLN A 146 -36.84 51.50 22.66
C GLN A 146 -35.67 50.92 23.46
N TYR A 147 -34.47 51.49 23.34
CA TYR A 147 -33.33 51.08 24.15
C TYR A 147 -33.53 51.42 25.64
N ALA A 148 -34.00 52.63 25.96
CA ALA A 148 -34.30 53.01 27.34
C ALA A 148 -35.34 52.09 27.98
N PHE A 149 -36.41 51.75 27.24
CA PHE A 149 -37.43 50.81 27.69
C PHE A 149 -36.86 49.40 27.95
N SER A 150 -36.03 48.86 27.05
CA SER A 150 -35.38 47.56 27.26
C SER A 150 -34.46 47.52 28.48
N MET A 151 -33.77 48.62 28.80
CA MET A 151 -32.90 48.70 29.98
C MET A 151 -33.71 48.64 31.28
N ILE A 152 -34.83 49.36 31.37
CA ILE A 152 -35.70 49.34 32.55
C ILE A 152 -36.24 47.93 32.78
N ILE A 153 -36.72 47.26 31.73
CA ILE A 153 -37.18 45.87 31.80
C ILE A 153 -36.05 44.95 32.26
N GLY A 154 -34.85 45.08 31.69
CA GLY A 154 -33.68 44.27 32.06
C GLY A 154 -33.34 44.39 33.54
N VAL A 155 -33.32 45.62 34.09
CA VAL A 155 -33.06 45.86 35.52
C VAL A 155 -34.18 45.28 36.38
N CYS A 156 -35.45 45.47 36.02
CA CYS A 156 -36.58 44.88 36.74
C CYS A 156 -36.47 43.35 36.81
N ILE A 157 -36.16 42.69 35.69
CA ILE A 157 -35.97 41.23 35.65
C ILE A 157 -34.80 40.81 36.53
N LEU A 158 -33.66 41.50 36.46
CA LEU A 158 -32.48 41.19 37.26
C LEU A 158 -32.78 41.28 38.76
N LEU A 159 -33.47 42.35 39.19
CA LEU A 159 -33.88 42.52 40.58
C LEU A 159 -34.92 41.47 41.00
N SER A 160 -35.92 41.18 40.16
CA SER A 160 -36.92 40.15 40.46
C SER A 160 -36.33 38.75 40.56
N LEU A 161 -35.36 38.40 39.70
CA LEU A 161 -34.65 37.12 39.79
C LEU A 161 -33.76 37.08 41.04
N TRP A 162 -33.04 38.15 41.35
CA TRP A 162 -32.19 38.22 42.54
C TRP A 162 -33.00 38.07 43.84
N PHE A 163 -34.11 38.78 43.98
CA PHE A 163 -34.96 38.73 45.18
C PHE A 163 -35.94 37.55 45.20
N GLY A 164 -36.14 36.84 44.09
CA GLY A 164 -37.01 35.67 44.00
C GLY A 164 -36.27 34.33 44.05
N VAL A 165 -34.95 34.31 43.82
CA VAL A 165 -34.09 33.12 43.90
C VAL A 165 -33.35 33.02 45.25
N VAL A 166 -33.28 34.13 46.01
CA VAL A 166 -32.81 34.20 47.41
C VAL A 166 -34.01 34.13 48.35
#